data_AF-A0A9J5YK61-F1
#
_entry.id   AF-A0A9J5YK61-F1
#
_cell.length_a   1.000
_cell.length_b   1.000
_cell.length_c   1.000
_cell.angle_alpha   90.00
_cell.angle_beta   90.00
_cell.angle_gamma   90.00
#
_symmetry.space_group_name_H-M   'P 1'
#
loop_
_entity.id
_entity.type
_entity.pdbx_description
1 polymer ?
#
loop_
_entity_poly.entity_id
_entity_poly.type
_entity_poly.pdbx_seq_one_letter_code
_entity_poly.pdbx_strand_id
1 'polypeptide(L)'
;MTTMQMHLRLNEISTQEKVEVDELKEIIRKTLVETPESSTEKLVLIDTIQRLGVAYHFDNEIEISIQNIFDSQLQSENNDDNLY
;
A
#
# COMPACT_ATOMS: atom_id res chain seq x y z
N MET A 1 14.55 31.87 28.26
CA MET A 1 15.39 31.07 27.35
C MET A 1 14.86 29.65 27.15
N THR A 2 14.24 29.01 28.14
CA THR A 2 13.72 27.62 28.05
C THR A 2 12.58 27.39 27.06
N THR A 3 11.72 28.39 26.85
CA THR A 3 10.52 28.27 25.99
C THR A 3 10.87 28.20 24.50
N MET A 4 11.85 28.97 24.03
CA MET A 4 12.33 28.93 22.64
C MET A 4 12.98 27.57 22.29
N GLN A 5 13.75 27.01 23.21
CA GLN A 5 14.47 25.74 22.99
C GLN A 5 13.52 24.52 23.00
N MET A 6 12.43 24.57 23.78
CA MET A 6 11.37 23.56 23.74
C MET A 6 10.60 23.59 22.40
N HIS A 7 10.30 24.79 21.88
CA HIS A 7 9.53 24.95 20.64
C HIS A 7 10.30 24.43 19.41
N LEU A 8 11.62 24.70 19.34
CA LEU A 8 12.49 24.16 18.30
C LEU A 8 12.51 22.62 18.31
N ARG A 9 12.64 22.01 19.48
CA ARG A 9 12.66 20.55 19.62
C ARG A 9 11.33 19.91 19.17
N LEU A 10 10.19 20.51 19.52
CA LEU A 10 8.88 20.01 19.09
C LEU A 10 8.71 20.08 17.57
N ASN A 11 9.19 21.16 16.95
CA ASN A 11 9.17 21.28 15.49
C ASN A 11 10.08 20.24 14.83
N GLU A 12 11.29 20.01 15.36
CA GLU A 12 12.21 18.98 14.86
C GLU A 12 11.60 17.58 14.93
N ILE A 13 10.96 17.23 16.06
CA ILE A 13 10.26 15.95 16.22
C ILE A 13 9.11 15.85 15.20
N SER A 14 8.28 16.88 15.07
CA SER A 14 7.18 16.88 14.11
C SER A 14 7.66 16.80 12.66
N THR A 15 8.81 17.38 12.33
CA THR A 15 9.41 17.24 10.99
C THR A 15 9.92 15.82 10.76
N GLN A 16 10.54 15.20 11.76
CA GLN A 16 11.05 13.84 11.66
C GLN A 16 9.92 12.81 11.52
N GLU A 17 8.85 12.95 12.30
CA GLU A 17 7.65 12.09 12.20
C GLU A 17 7.03 12.14 10.80
N LYS A 18 7.00 13.31 10.16
CA LYS A 18 6.50 13.44 8.78
C LYS A 18 7.36 12.69 7.78
N VAL A 19 8.69 12.80 7.92
CA VAL A 19 9.63 12.08 7.05
C VAL A 19 9.44 10.57 7.18
N GLU A 20 9.38 10.06 8.42
CA GLU A 20 9.18 8.64 8.68
C GLU A 20 7.83 8.13 8.12
N VAL A 21 6.76 8.91 8.26
CA VAL A 21 5.46 8.57 7.68
C VAL A 21 5.53 8.47 6.16
N ASP A 22 6.21 9.40 5.50
CA ASP A 22 6.32 9.39 4.05
C ASP A 22 7.21 8.25 3.54
N GLU A 23 8.28 7.93 4.26
CA GLU A 23 9.10 6.73 3.98
C GLU A 23 8.28 5.44 4.12
N LEU A 24 7.47 5.31 5.17
CA LEU A 24 6.59 4.16 5.38
C LEU A 24 5.54 4.03 4.27
N LYS A 25 4.97 5.15 3.80
CA LYS A 25 4.04 5.13 2.66
C LYS A 25 4.72 4.60 1.41
N GLU A 26 5.96 5.02 1.14
CA GLU A 26 6.70 4.54 -0.03
C GLU A 26 7.04 3.06 0.06
N ILE A 27 7.34 2.55 1.26
CA ILE A 27 7.52 1.11 1.50
C ILE A 27 6.24 0.34 1.19
N ILE A 28 5.08 0.84 1.66
CA ILE A 28 3.77 0.21 1.39
C ILE A 28 3.48 0.22 -0.11
N ARG A 29 3.70 1.35 -0.79
CA ARG A 29 3.51 1.50 -2.24
C ARG A 29 4.37 0.52 -3.03
N LYS A 30 5.66 0.40 -2.68
CA LYS A 30 6.55 -0.59 -3.32
C LYS A 30 6.10 -2.02 -3.06
N THR A 31 5.72 -2.33 -1.82
CA THR A 31 5.25 -3.67 -1.47
C THR A 31 3.98 -4.04 -2.23
N LEU A 32 3.05 -3.08 -2.40
CA LEU A 32 1.90 -3.25 -3.29
C LEU A 32 2.34 -3.56 -4.71
N VAL A 33 3.27 -2.81 -5.31
CA VAL A 33 3.69 -3.06 -6.71
C VAL A 33 4.46 -4.38 -6.89
N GLU A 34 5.33 -4.72 -5.95
CA GLU A 34 6.24 -5.88 -6.05
C GLU A 34 5.57 -7.21 -5.72
N THR A 35 4.54 -7.19 -4.87
CA THR A 35 3.84 -8.43 -4.49
C THR A 35 3.05 -8.96 -5.69
N PRO A 36 3.29 -10.22 -6.12
CA PRO A 36 2.60 -10.80 -7.26
C PRO A 36 1.08 -10.77 -7.09
N GLU A 37 0.36 -10.41 -8.16
CA GLU A 37 -1.11 -10.33 -8.13
C GLU A 37 -1.75 -11.70 -7.88
N SER A 38 -1.14 -12.78 -8.35
CA SER A 38 -1.60 -14.14 -8.06
C SER A 38 -1.38 -14.59 -6.60
N SER A 39 -0.66 -13.82 -5.78
CA SER A 39 -0.37 -14.17 -4.39
C SER A 39 -1.51 -13.77 -3.46
N THR A 40 -1.92 -14.69 -2.59
CA THR A 40 -2.84 -14.39 -1.47
C THR A 40 -2.28 -13.29 -0.56
N GLU A 41 -0.96 -13.13 -0.48
CA GLU A 41 -0.30 -12.09 0.32
C GLU A 41 -0.69 -10.68 -0.14
N LYS A 42 -0.95 -10.49 -1.45
CA LYS A 42 -1.41 -9.21 -2.01
C LYS A 42 -2.74 -8.79 -1.41
N LEU A 43 -3.70 -9.72 -1.35
CA LEU A 43 -5.02 -9.48 -0.77
C LEU A 43 -4.94 -9.23 0.73
N VAL A 44 -4.07 -9.95 1.45
CA VAL A 44 -3.83 -9.72 2.89
C VAL A 44 -3.24 -8.33 3.14
N LEU A 45 -2.31 -7.88 2.30
CA LEU A 45 -1.75 -6.54 2.39
C LEU A 45 -2.83 -5.46 2.16
N ILE A 46 -3.66 -5.62 1.11
CA ILE A 46 -4.76 -4.70 0.81
C ILE A 46 -5.76 -4.66 1.97
N ASP A 47 -6.18 -5.82 2.50
CA ASP A 47 -7.09 -5.91 3.66
C ASP A 47 -6.49 -5.20 4.88
N THR A 48 -5.20 -5.41 5.14
CA THR A 48 -4.50 -4.77 6.27
C THR A 48 -4.52 -3.25 6.13
N ILE A 49 -4.18 -2.72 4.94
CA ILE A 49 -4.18 -1.27 4.67
C ILE A 49 -5.58 -0.67 4.86
N GLN A 50 -6.62 -1.37 4.40
CA GLN A 50 -8.02 -0.94 4.57
C GLN A 50 -8.45 -0.95 6.04
N ARG A 51 -8.16 -2.03 6.79
CA ARG A 51 -8.49 -2.15 8.22
C ARG A 51 -7.74 -1.15 9.10
N LEU A 52 -6.57 -0.70 8.67
CA LEU A 52 -5.84 0.40 9.30
C LEU A 52 -6.44 1.78 9.00
N GLY A 53 -7.39 1.89 8.07
CA GLY A 53 -8.06 3.14 7.72
C GLY A 53 -7.18 4.11 6.92
N VAL A 54 -6.11 3.62 6.30
CA VAL A 54 -5.14 4.44 5.55
C VAL A 54 -5.17 4.17 4.04
N ALA A 55 -6.17 3.41 3.56
CA ALA A 55 -6.31 3.04 2.15
C ALA A 55 -6.39 4.24 1.20
N TYR A 56 -6.94 5.37 1.64
CA TYR A 56 -7.06 6.60 0.84
C TYR A 56 -5.71 7.18 0.37
N HIS A 57 -4.58 6.74 0.93
CA HIS A 57 -3.24 7.09 0.45
C HIS A 57 -2.76 6.24 -0.74
N PHE A 58 -3.48 5.15 -1.05
CA PHE A 58 -3.10 4.09 -1.97
C PHE A 58 -4.24 3.67 -2.91
N ASP A 59 -5.28 4.50 -3.08
CA ASP A 59 -6.50 4.13 -3.81
C ASP A 59 -6.19 3.62 -5.22
N ASN A 60 -5.31 4.31 -5.95
CA ASN A 60 -4.92 3.93 -7.32
C ASN A 60 -4.18 2.58 -7.34
N GLU A 61 -3.23 2.37 -6.43
CA GLU A 61 -2.46 1.14 -6.35
C GLU A 61 -3.35 -0.05 -5.99
N ILE A 62 -4.29 0.14 -5.07
CA ILE A 62 -5.25 -0.88 -4.66
C ILE A 62 -6.20 -1.21 -5.81
N GLU A 63 -6.75 -0.22 -6.50
CA GLU A 63 -7.66 -0.41 -7.64
C GLU A 63 -6.99 -1.21 -8.76
N ILE A 64 -5.77 -0.80 -9.15
CA ILE A 64 -4.99 -1.48 -10.19
C ILE A 64 -4.71 -2.93 -9.79
N SER A 65 -4.30 -3.17 -8.54
CA SER A 65 -4.02 -4.52 -8.08
C SER A 65 -5.26 -5.41 -8.07
N ILE A 66 -6.40 -4.94 -7.58
CA ILE A 66 -7.65 -5.71 -7.61
C ILE A 66 -8.06 -6.05 -9.05
N GLN A 67 -7.94 -5.10 -9.98
CA GLN A 67 -8.25 -5.33 -11.39
C GLN A 67 -7.31 -6.40 -11.98
N ASN A 68 -6.00 -6.30 -11.75
CA ASN A 68 -5.03 -7.26 -12.26
C ASN A 68 -5.26 -8.68 -11.69
N ILE A 69 -5.65 -8.79 -10.41
CA ILE A 69 -6.00 -10.07 -9.78
C ILE A 69 -7.18 -10.70 -10.52
N PHE A 70 -8.25 -9.93 -10.74
CA PHE A 70 -9.45 -10.40 -11.41
C PHE A 70 -9.18 -10.80 -12.87
N ASP A 71 -8.44 -9.97 -13.60
CA ASP A 71 -8.07 -10.25 -15.00
C ASP A 71 -7.22 -11.52 -15.10
N SER A 72 -6.28 -11.72 -14.17
CA SER A 72 -5.45 -12.93 -14.12
C SER A 72 -6.28 -14.20 -13.89
N GLN A 73 -7.31 -14.12 -13.04
CA GLN A 73 -8.23 -15.23 -12.80
C GLN A 73 -9.06 -15.54 -14.05
N LEU A 74 -9.62 -14.53 -14.70
CA LEU A 74 -10.37 -14.72 -15.96
C LEU A 74 -9.51 -15.34 -17.06
N GLN A 75 -8.25 -14.92 -17.21
CA GLN A 75 -7.35 -15.52 -18.19
C GLN A 75 -7.08 -17.00 -17.87
N SER A 76 -7.03 -17.40 -16.60
CA SER A 76 -6.86 -18.81 -16.24
C SER A 76 -8.07 -19.68 -16.62
N GLU A 77 -9.29 -19.14 -16.49
CA GLU A 77 -10.54 -19.86 -16.79
C GLU A 77 -10.77 -20.02 -18.30
N ASN A 78 -10.40 -19.02 -19.12
CA ASN A 78 -10.58 -19.07 -20.58
C ASN A 78 -9.63 -20.05 -21.29
N ASN A 79 -8.59 -20.56 -20.62
CA ASN A 79 -7.66 -21.53 -21.20
C ASN A 79 -8.11 -22.99 -21.03
N ASP A 80 -9.16 -23.25 -20.24
CA ASP A 80 -9.73 -24.60 -20.06
C ASP A 80 -10.82 -24.94 -21.09
N ASP A 81 -11.22 -24.00 -21.95
CA ASP A 81 -12.20 -24.21 -23.02
C ASP A 81 -11.61 -24.85 -24.30
N ASN A 82 -10.35 -25.30 -24.28
CA ASN A 82 -9.79 -26.15 -25.34
C ASN A 82 -9.98 -27.64 -25.01
N LEU A 83 -11.25 -28.04 -24.82
CA LEU A 83 -11.65 -29.44 -24.91
C LEU A 83 -12.41 -29.65 -26.24
N TYR A 84 -11.67 -30.21 -27.21
CA TYR A 84 -12.03 -30.71 -28.56
C TYR A 84 -11.54 -29.90 -29.77
#